data_AF-A0A0D3AUB1-F1
#
_entry.id   AF-A0A0D3AUB1-F1
#
_cell.length_a   1.000
_cell.length_b   1.000
_cell.length_c   1.000
_cell.angle_alpha   90.00
_cell.angle_beta   90.00
_cell.angle_gamma   90.00
#
_symmetry.space_group_name_H-M   'P 1'
#
loop_
_entity.id
_entity.type
_entity.pdbx_description
1 polymer ?
#
loop_
_entity_poly.entity_id
_entity_poly.type
_entity_poly.pdbx_seq_one_letter_code
_entity_poly.pdbx_strand_id
1 'polypeptide(L)' 'MKGLFLPIGGAFVLADVCELHPQGVVLIRFKDHKDAQKCMQREIHASLDSGSVNHAAVRDFDSEAVRLDQFAAELEAE' A
#
# COMPACT_ATOMS: atom_id res chain seq x y z
N MET A 1 1.51 0.46 -10.29
CA MET A 1 0.97 1.39 -9.28
C MET A 1 -0.08 2.24 -9.97
N LYS A 2 -1.36 2.02 -9.68
CA LYS A 2 -2.44 2.90 -10.14
C LYS A 2 -2.59 3.98 -9.07
N GLY A 3 -2.08 5.18 -9.36
CA GLY A 3 -2.28 6.33 -8.48
C GLY A 3 -3.70 6.86 -8.63
N LEU A 4 -4.44 7.01 -7.53
CA LEU A 4 -5.76 7.62 -7.56
C LEU A 4 -5.69 9.06 -7.07
N PHE A 5 -6.28 9.96 -7.86
CA PHE A 5 -6.35 11.38 -7.54
C PHE A 5 -7.63 11.67 -6.76
N LEU A 6 -7.50 12.00 -5.47
CA LEU A 6 -8.64 12.29 -4.60
C LEU A 6 -8.60 13.75 -4.14
N PRO A 7 -9.61 14.57 -4.47
CA PRO A 7 -9.75 15.90 -3.88
C PRO A 7 -10.35 15.76 -2.47
N ILE A 8 -9.53 15.92 -1.43
CA ILE A 8 -10.00 16.00 -0.05
C ILE A 8 -9.80 17.44 0.44
N GLY A 9 -10.89 18.19 0.60
CA GLY A 9 -10.87 19.51 1.25
C GLY A 9 -9.97 20.58 0.60
N GLY A 10 -9.74 20.52 -0.72
CA GLY A 10 -8.90 21.48 -1.45
C GLY A 10 -7.40 21.15 -1.48
N ALA A 11 -6.96 20.08 -0.80
CA ALA A 11 -5.60 19.58 -0.89
C ALA A 11 -5.46 18.53 -2.00
N PHE A 12 -4.39 18.64 -2.79
CA PHE A 12 -4.02 17.65 -3.81
C PHE A 12 -3.26 16.52 -3.12
N VAL A 13 -3.82 15.32 -3.15
CA VAL A 13 -3.28 14.14 -2.47
C VAL A 13 -3.08 13.02 -3.47
N LEU A 14 -1.88 12.45 -3.49
CA LEU A 14 -1.57 11.28 -4.32
C LEU A 14 -1.74 10.02 -3.46
N ALA A 15 -2.65 9.13 -3.85
CA ALA A 15 -2.83 7.84 -3.19
C ALA A 15 -2.18 6.73 -4.03
N ASP A 16 -1.23 6.01 -3.43
CA ASP A 16 -0.63 4.80 -3.99
C ASP A 16 -1.18 3.59 -3.24
N VAL A 17 -1.81 2.67 -3.98
CA VAL A 17 -2.30 1.41 -3.41
C VAL A 17 -1.15 0.38 -3.44
N CYS A 18 -0.76 -0.12 -2.26
CA CYS A 18 0.23 -1.17 -2.14
C CYS A 18 -0.47 -2.54 -2.19
N GLU A 19 -0.91 -2.95 -3.39
CA GLU A 19 -1.68 -4.19 -3.63
C GLU A 19 -0.98 -5.47 -3.13
N LEU A 20 0.34 -5.41 -2.95
CA LEU A 20 1.19 -6.55 -2.57
C LEU A 20 1.46 -6.61 -1.06
N HIS A 21 1.11 -5.55 -0.32
CA HIS A 21 1.38 -5.49 1.11
C HIS A 21 0.39 -6.42 1.84
N PRO A 22 0.86 -7.36 2.69
CA PRO A 22 0.01 -8.40 3.29
C PRO A 22 -1.12 -7.85 4.17
N GLN A 23 -0.96 -6.62 4.67
CA GLN A 23 -1.97 -5.92 5.49
C GLN A 23 -2.93 -5.03 4.67
N GLY A 24 -2.75 -4.93 3.35
CA GLY A 24 -3.62 -4.10 2.49
C GLY A 24 -3.51 -2.61 2.78
N VAL A 25 -2.29 -2.05 2.73
CA VAL A 25 -2.04 -0.64 3.07
C VAL A 25 -2.17 0.26 1.84
N VAL A 26 -2.61 1.51 2.08
CA VAL A 26 -2.64 2.58 1.09
C VAL A 26 -1.76 3.71 1.57
N LEU A 27 -0.82 4.14 0.73
CA LEU A 27 0.05 5.26 1.03
C LEU A 27 -0.60 6.54 0.49
N ILE A 28 -0.77 7.53 1.35
CA ILE A 28 -1.33 8.82 0.97
C ILE A 28 -0.24 9.89 1.12
N ARG A 29 0.15 10.50 0.01
CA ARG A 29 1.14 11.58 -0.02
C ARG A 29 0.45 12.93 -0.01
N PHE A 30 0.63 13.66 1.08
CA PHE A 30 0.21 15.04 1.23
C PHE A 30 1.33 15.99 0.81
N LYS A 31 0.96 17.13 0.23
CA LYS A 31 1.90 18.23 -0.03
C LYS A 31 2.36 18.89 1.27
N ASP A 32 1.44 19.03 2.23
CA ASP A 32 1.67 19.71 3.50
C ASP A 32 1.53 18.72 4.68
N HIS A 33 2.56 18.67 5.53
CA HIS A 33 2.56 17.80 6.72
C HIS A 33 1.41 18.12 7.69
N LYS A 34 0.97 19.38 7.74
CA LYS A 34 -0.15 19.81 8.60
C LYS A 34 -1.47 19.14 8.20
N ASP A 35 -1.68 18.90 6.91
CA ASP A 35 -2.89 18.26 6.42
C ASP A 35 -2.86 16.76 6.67
N ALA A 36 -1.68 16.12 6.54
CA ALA A 36 -1.49 14.73 6.95
C ALA A 36 -1.81 14.52 8.44
N GLN A 37 -1.31 15.42 9.30
CA GLN A 37 -1.53 15.33 10.74
C GLN A 37 -3.00 15.55 11.14
N LYS A 38 -3.72 16.47 10.47
CA LYS A 38 -5.17 16.65 10.65
C LYS A 38 -5.95 15.41 10.23
N CYS A 39 -5.51 14.73 9.16
CA CYS A 39 -6.14 13.51 8.70
C CYS A 39 -5.93 12.34 9.70
N MET A 40 -4.74 12.23 10.28
CA MET A 40 -4.43 11.23 11.33
C MET A 40 -5.28 11.36 12.59
N GLN A 41 -5.74 12.56 12.94
CA GLN A 41 -6.56 12.78 14.15
C GLN A 41 -8.00 12.25 14.04
N ARG A 42 -8.44 11.81 12.86
CA ARG A 42 -9.84 11.41 12.60
C ARG A 42 -10.13 9.91 12.80
N GLU A 43 -9.48 9.28 13.77
CA GLU A 43 -9.87 7.94 14.26
C GLU A 43 -9.69 6.80 13.22
N ILE A 44 -8.82 7.01 12.23
CA ILE A 44 -8.41 5.97 11.27
C ILE A 44 -7.05 5.46 11.73
N HIS A 45 -6.81 4.15 11.65
CA HIS A 45 -5.48 3.56 11.91
C HIS A 45 -4.49 4.01 10.83
N ALA A 46 -3.96 5.21 11.00
CA ALA A 46 -3.02 5.86 10.10
C ALA A 46 -1.74 6.14 10.87
N SER A 47 -0.59 5.87 10.25
CA SER A 47 0.72 6.20 10.79
C SER A 47 1.43 7.15 9.83
N LEU A 48 2.21 8.08 10.38
CA LEU A 48 3.02 8.97 9.57
C LEU A 48 4.22 8.18 9.05
N ASP A 49 4.28 8.02 7.73
CA ASP A 49 5.42 7.39 7.07
C ASP A 49 6.41 8.47 6.59
N SER A 50 7.69 8.28 6.91
CA SER A 50 8.77 9.19 6.52
C SER A 50 9.28 8.94 5.09
N GLY A 51 8.70 7.99 4.37
CA GLY A 51 9.14 7.56 3.04
C GLY A 51 10.40 6.68 3.04
N SER A 52 10.86 6.26 4.23
CA SER A 52 12.05 5.39 4.38
C SER A 52 11.75 3.91 4.11
N VAL A 53 10.49 3.51 4.23
CA VAL A 53 10.04 2.14 3.96
C VAL A 53 9.36 2.10 2.60
N ASN A 54 9.86 1.24 1.70
CA ASN A 54 9.18 1.00 0.44
C ASN A 54 8.04 -0.01 0.64
N HIS A 55 6.88 0.48 1.07
CA HIS A 55 5.67 -0.32 1.29
C HIS A 55 5.17 -1.05 0.04
N ALA A 56 5.56 -0.61 -1.17
CA ALA A 56 5.24 -1.31 -2.41
C ALA A 56 6.12 -2.55 -2.66
N ALA A 57 7.27 -2.65 -2.00
CA ALA A 57 8.19 -3.79 -2.06
C ALA A 57 7.97 -4.79 -0.92
N VAL A 58 7.10 -4.47 0.06
CA VAL A 58 6.72 -5.39 1.13
C VAL A 58 5.76 -6.42 0.55
N ARG A 59 6.16 -7.69 0.61
CA ARG A 59 5.41 -8.85 0.11
C ARG A 59 5.58 -10.01 1.08
N ASP A 60 4.59 -10.90 1.13
CA ASP A 60 4.69 -12.15 1.89
C ASP A 60 5.33 -13.24 1.02
N PHE A 61 6.64 -13.40 1.18
CA PHE A 61 7.45 -14.37 0.43
C PHE A 61 7.02 -15.82 0.65
N ASP A 62 6.56 -16.17 1.85
CA ASP A 62 6.13 -17.54 2.16
C ASP A 62 4.84 -17.84 1.40
N SER A 63 3.88 -16.90 1.38
CA SER A 63 2.65 -17.05 0.61
C SER A 63 2.90 -17.10 -0.92
N GLU A 64 3.87 -16.32 -1.43
CA GLU A 64 4.21 -16.35 -2.85
C GLU A 64 4.92 -17.64 -3.23
N ALA A 65 5.80 -18.17 -2.37
CA ALA A 65 6.46 -19.46 -2.57
C ALA A 65 5.45 -20.61 -2.64
N VAL A 66 4.46 -20.65 -1.73
CA VAL A 66 3.39 -21.67 -1.75
C VAL A 66 2.58 -21.61 -3.05
N ARG A 67 2.26 -20.40 -3.53
CA ARG A 67 1.54 -20.23 -4.79
C ARG A 67 2.38 -20.67 -5.99
N LEU A 68 3.69 -20.42 -5.97
CA LEU A 68 4.62 -20.87 -7.01
C LEU A 68 4.73 -22.39 -7.04
N ASP A 69 4.85 -23.05 -5.89
CA ASP A 69 4.91 -24.51 -5.80
C ASP A 69 3.62 -25.15 -6.32
N GLN A 70 2.45 -24.57 -6.02
CA GLN A 70 1.18 -25.06 -6.53
C GLN A 70 1.08 -24.92 -8.05
N PHE A 71 1.57 -23.80 -8.62
CA PHE A 71 1.62 -23.60 -10.06
C PHE A 71 2.58 -24.58 -10.76
N ALA A 72 3.71 -24.90 -10.13
CA ALA A 72 4.64 -25.91 -10.64
C ALA A 72 4.00 -27.31 -10.65
N ALA A 73 3.26 -27.67 -9.59
CA ALA A 73 2.54 -28.94 -9.52
C ALA A 73 1.42 -29.04 -10.59
N GLU A 74 0.74 -27.95 -10.90
CA GLU A 74 -0.24 -27.90 -12.00
C GLU A 74 0.41 -28.11 -13.37
N LEU A 75 1.60 -27.54 -13.60
CA LEU A 75 2.35 -27.69 -14.85
C LEU A 75 2.94 -29.08 -15.06
N GLU A 76 3.41 -29.75 -14.01
CA GLU A 76 3.96 -31.11 -14.11
C GLU A 76 2.87 -32.20 -14.24
N ALA A 77 1.61 -31.86 -13.93
CA ALA A 77 0.48 -32.77 -14.04
C ALA A 77 -0.12 -32.84 -15.46
N GLU A 78 0.43 -32.09 -16.43
CA GLU A 78 0.09 -32.08 -17.86
C GLU A 78 1.25 -32.61 -18.73
#